data_AF-A0A972XLF0-F1
#
_entry.id   AF-A0A972XLF0-F1
#
_cell.length_a   1.000
_cell.length_b   1.000
_cell.length_c   1.000
_cell.angle_alpha   90.00
_cell.angle_beta   90.00
_cell.angle_gamma   90.00
#
_symmetry.space_group_name_H-M   'P 1'
#
loop_
_entity.id
_entity.type
_entity.pdbx_description
1 polymer ?
#
loop_
_entity_poly.entity_id
_entity_poly.type
_entity_poly.pdbx_seq_one_letter_code
_entity_poly.pdbx_strand_id
1 'polypeptide(L)'
;MRFIKGSAAIVTIVLALISGAANPATASVVASPASSVAVARSAHDSAVALRASVSTLLNRYLVDYGNRLDSADRARMSALAKDADRQLGIVEARTITTARLARRGAPRATVYRSSKAAEAAFTNAQTKALTTIDEVQPLLSSKLGFLEALSAKGDLDAQLYRYDALGAQIRAVSAAYTS
;
A
#
# COMPACT_ATOMS: atom_id res chain seq x y z
N MET A 1 60.06 15.20 -2.68
CA MET A 1 59.73 16.09 -1.56
C MET A 1 58.22 16.06 -1.35
N ARG A 2 57.79 15.57 -0.16
CA ARG A 2 56.60 16.01 0.62
C ARG A 2 55.20 15.93 -0.06
N PHE A 3 54.16 15.25 0.44
CA PHE A 3 53.82 14.70 1.76
C PHE A 3 52.83 13.51 1.65
N ILE A 4 53.00 12.55 2.55
CA ILE A 4 52.06 11.48 2.93
C ILE A 4 50.96 12.06 3.83
N LYS A 5 49.72 11.55 3.72
CA LYS A 5 48.69 11.30 4.78
C LYS A 5 47.32 11.26 4.09
N GLY A 6 46.42 10.30 4.30
CA GLY A 6 46.28 9.33 5.38
C GLY A 6 44.78 9.17 5.66
N SER A 7 44.33 7.92 5.73
CA SER A 7 43.27 7.45 6.64
C SER A 7 41.82 7.82 6.34
N ALA A 8 41.09 6.79 5.92
CA ALA A 8 39.85 6.28 6.52
C ALA A 8 38.96 7.29 7.26
N ALA A 9 37.80 7.58 6.67
CA ALA A 9 36.60 7.91 7.42
C ALA A 9 35.56 6.84 7.09
N ILE A 10 35.43 5.91 8.04
CA ILE A 10 34.37 4.92 8.18
C ILE A 10 33.10 5.66 8.65
N VAL A 11 31.95 5.00 8.47
CA VAL A 11 30.65 5.16 9.16
C VAL A 11 29.80 6.35 8.64
N THR A 12 28.54 6.23 8.22
CA THR A 12 27.48 5.28 8.61
C THR A 12 26.45 5.17 7.48
N ILE A 13 26.29 3.98 6.90
CA ILE A 13 25.07 3.65 6.16
C ILE A 13 24.04 3.26 7.23
N VAL A 14 23.09 4.14 7.51
CA VAL A 14 21.88 3.73 8.25
C VAL A 14 21.02 2.96 7.27
N LEU A 15 21.31 1.67 7.16
CA LEU A 15 20.46 0.69 6.50
C LEU A 15 19.37 0.31 7.52
N ALA A 16 18.28 1.09 7.57
CA ALA A 16 17.09 0.67 8.29
C ALA A 16 16.33 -0.35 7.43
N LEU A 17 16.76 -1.61 7.52
CA LEU A 17 15.96 -2.78 7.14
C LEU A 17 14.78 -2.90 8.11
N ILE A 18 13.60 -2.70 7.55
CA ILE A 18 12.28 -3.23 7.92
C ILE A 18 12.28 -4.07 9.20
N SER A 19 11.78 -3.49 10.29
CA SER A 19 11.13 -4.18 11.40
C SER A 19 10.14 -3.18 11.99
N GLY A 20 8.95 -3.65 12.35
CA GLY A 20 7.73 -2.86 12.51
C GLY A 20 7.83 -1.58 13.37
N ALA A 21 6.81 -0.73 13.17
CA ALA A 21 6.55 0.59 13.75
C ALA A 21 6.84 1.76 12.79
N ALA A 22 5.81 2.59 12.65
CA ALA A 22 5.78 3.79 11.84
C ALA A 22 6.88 4.78 12.23
N ASN A 23 7.46 5.45 11.23
CA ASN A 23 8.00 6.79 11.43
C ASN A 23 7.90 7.60 10.12
N PRO A 24 7.10 8.69 10.06
CA PRO A 24 7.12 9.60 8.94
C PRO A 24 8.21 10.65 9.19
N ALA A 25 9.47 10.31 8.88
CA ALA A 25 10.56 11.27 8.93
C ALA A 25 11.02 11.62 7.50
N THR A 26 10.72 12.86 7.14
CA THR A 26 11.28 13.66 6.04
C THR A 26 12.66 13.22 5.56
N ALA A 27 12.76 12.88 4.28
CA ALA A 27 14.03 12.78 3.57
C ALA A 27 13.92 13.50 2.23
N SER A 28 14.43 14.73 2.16
CA SER A 28 14.87 15.32 0.89
C SER A 28 16.09 14.53 0.42
N VAL A 29 15.83 13.36 -0.18
CA VAL A 29 16.85 12.62 -0.91
C VAL A 29 17.10 13.42 -2.17
N VAL A 30 18.35 13.89 -2.37
CA VAL A 30 18.83 14.24 -3.71
C VAL A 30 18.64 12.97 -4.55
N ALA A 31 17.54 12.91 -5.28
CA ALA A 31 17.03 11.67 -5.85
C ALA A 31 17.92 11.26 -7.03
N SER A 32 18.94 10.45 -6.74
CA SER A 32 19.60 9.67 -7.78
C SER A 32 18.54 8.92 -8.58
N PRO A 33 18.70 8.78 -9.92
CA PRO A 33 17.81 7.97 -10.73
C PRO A 33 17.58 6.58 -10.12
N ALA A 34 18.63 5.96 -9.56
CA ALA A 34 18.53 4.65 -8.91
C ALA A 34 17.60 4.64 -7.69
N SER A 35 17.65 5.66 -6.83
CA SER A 35 16.78 5.73 -5.64
C SER A 35 15.32 6.01 -6.04
N SER A 36 15.09 6.85 -7.04
CA SER A 36 13.74 7.14 -7.54
C SER A 36 13.06 5.92 -8.22
N VAL A 37 13.84 5.06 -8.88
CA VAL A 37 13.36 3.77 -9.41
C VAL A 37 13.05 2.79 -8.28
N ALA A 38 13.91 2.72 -7.26
CA ALA A 38 13.69 1.84 -6.11
C ALA A 38 12.41 2.22 -5.34
N VAL A 39 12.15 3.51 -5.14
CA VAL A 39 10.92 4.00 -4.49
C VAL A 39 9.67 3.65 -5.30
N ALA A 40 9.70 3.83 -6.63
CA ALA A 40 8.57 3.45 -7.50
C ALA A 40 8.31 1.94 -7.50
N ARG A 41 9.36 1.12 -7.43
CA ARG A 41 9.24 -0.34 -7.33
C ARG A 41 8.69 -0.78 -5.98
N SER A 42 9.20 -0.22 -4.89
CA SER A 42 8.70 -0.50 -3.54
C SER A 42 7.21 -0.20 -3.40
N ALA A 43 6.74 0.93 -3.95
CA ALA A 43 5.31 1.25 -3.96
C ALA A 43 4.46 0.23 -4.75
N HIS A 44 5.00 -0.34 -5.83
CA HIS A 44 4.31 -1.41 -6.56
C HIS A 44 4.28 -2.71 -5.77
N ASP A 45 5.42 -3.15 -5.22
CA ASP A 45 5.52 -4.41 -4.46
C ASP A 45 4.59 -4.37 -3.23
N SER A 46 4.48 -3.22 -2.55
CA SER A 46 3.52 -3.01 -1.46
C SER A 46 2.06 -3.03 -1.92
N ALA A 47 1.74 -2.52 -3.11
CA ALA A 47 0.39 -2.60 -3.67
C ALA A 47 -0.02 -4.05 -3.95
N VAL A 48 0.90 -4.86 -4.50
CA VAL A 48 0.70 -6.31 -4.71
C VAL A 48 0.47 -7.02 -3.39
N ALA A 49 1.32 -6.76 -2.38
CA ALA A 49 1.21 -7.38 -1.07
C ALA A 49 -0.10 -7.02 -0.36
N LEU A 50 -0.53 -5.75 -0.44
CA LEU A 50 -1.80 -5.30 0.14
C LEU A 50 -2.99 -5.99 -0.54
N ARG A 51 -3.01 -6.05 -1.87
CA ARG A 51 -4.06 -6.75 -2.62
C ARG A 51 -4.20 -8.21 -2.23
N ALA A 52 -3.09 -8.93 -2.17
CA ALA A 52 -3.07 -10.34 -1.76
C ALA A 52 -3.57 -10.51 -0.32
N SER A 53 -3.14 -9.64 0.59
CA SER A 53 -3.55 -9.65 2.00
C SER A 53 -5.06 -9.43 2.16
N VAL A 54 -5.61 -8.38 1.50
CA VAL A 54 -7.04 -8.06 1.56
C VAL A 54 -7.88 -9.18 0.94
N SER A 55 -7.47 -9.70 -0.22
CA SER A 55 -8.15 -10.84 -0.86
C SER A 55 -8.17 -12.07 0.05
N THR A 56 -7.04 -12.40 0.68
CA THR A 56 -6.94 -13.52 1.64
C THR A 56 -7.87 -13.32 2.84
N LEU A 57 -7.90 -12.12 3.40
CA LEU A 57 -8.74 -11.80 4.56
C LEU A 57 -10.23 -11.92 4.22
N LEU A 58 -10.66 -11.34 3.12
CA LEU A 58 -12.08 -11.37 2.70
C LEU A 58 -12.52 -12.78 2.33
N ASN A 59 -11.65 -13.56 1.69
CA ASN A 59 -11.94 -14.97 1.41
C ASN A 59 -12.05 -15.78 2.70
N ARG A 60 -11.16 -15.55 3.68
CA ARG A 60 -11.25 -16.18 5.00
C ARG A 60 -12.60 -15.88 5.67
N TYR A 61 -13.05 -14.62 5.68
CA TYR A 61 -14.35 -14.27 6.25
C TYR A 61 -15.53 -14.94 5.53
N LEU A 62 -15.46 -15.07 4.20
CA LEU A 62 -16.48 -15.80 3.44
C LEU A 62 -16.49 -17.30 3.78
N VAL A 63 -15.34 -17.91 4.04
CA VAL A 63 -15.25 -19.33 4.42
C VAL A 63 -15.69 -19.55 5.86
N ASP A 64 -15.16 -18.77 6.80
CA ASP A 64 -15.34 -18.98 8.24
C ASP A 64 -16.73 -18.54 8.70
N TYR A 65 -17.26 -17.47 8.12
CA TYR A 65 -18.52 -16.85 8.56
C TYR A 65 -19.62 -16.88 7.50
N GLY A 66 -19.32 -17.23 6.24
CA GLY A 66 -20.30 -17.21 5.17
C GLY A 66 -21.51 -18.08 5.43
N ASN A 67 -21.35 -19.21 6.14
CA ASN A 67 -22.45 -20.12 6.50
C ASN A 67 -23.45 -19.49 7.50
N ARG A 68 -23.03 -18.46 8.25
CA ARG A 68 -23.87 -17.70 9.19
C ARG A 68 -24.57 -16.50 8.53
N LEU A 69 -24.13 -16.13 7.33
CA LEU A 69 -24.77 -15.11 6.50
C LEU A 69 -25.90 -15.74 5.70
N ASP A 70 -27.01 -15.03 5.59
CA ASP A 70 -28.05 -15.40 4.63
C ASP A 70 -27.54 -15.23 3.18
N SER A 71 -28.32 -15.69 2.21
CA SER A 71 -27.93 -15.62 0.80
C SER A 71 -27.71 -14.19 0.31
N ALA A 72 -28.45 -13.21 0.85
CA ALA A 72 -28.35 -11.81 0.44
C ALA A 72 -27.08 -11.16 1.00
N ASP A 73 -26.80 -11.37 2.28
CA ASP A 73 -25.59 -10.89 2.97
C ASP A 73 -24.33 -11.51 2.38
N ARG A 74 -24.36 -12.81 2.07
CA ARG A 74 -23.24 -13.51 1.43
C ARG A 74 -22.97 -12.96 0.03
N ALA A 75 -24.03 -12.71 -0.76
CA ALA A 75 -23.90 -12.08 -2.07
C ALA A 75 -23.32 -10.66 -1.97
N ARG A 76 -23.77 -9.88 -0.97
CA ARG A 76 -23.27 -8.53 -0.71
C ARG A 76 -21.81 -8.52 -0.29
N MET A 77 -21.38 -9.39 0.64
CA MET A 77 -19.96 -9.52 0.98
C MET A 77 -19.10 -9.93 -0.21
N SER A 78 -19.57 -10.86 -1.04
CA SER A 78 -18.87 -11.26 -2.27
C SER A 78 -18.70 -10.08 -3.24
N ALA A 79 -19.74 -9.25 -3.40
CA ALA A 79 -19.68 -8.06 -4.23
C ALA A 79 -18.69 -7.01 -3.69
N LEU A 80 -18.69 -6.77 -2.37
CA LEU A 80 -17.75 -5.87 -1.71
C LEU A 80 -16.30 -6.37 -1.86
N ALA A 81 -16.07 -7.68 -1.72
CA ALA A 81 -14.74 -8.26 -1.94
C ALA A 81 -14.25 -8.12 -3.38
N LYS A 82 -15.14 -8.29 -4.37
CA LYS A 82 -14.82 -8.07 -5.78
C LYS A 82 -14.52 -6.59 -6.07
N ASP A 83 -15.26 -5.65 -5.49
CA ASP A 83 -14.95 -4.22 -5.68
C ASP A 83 -13.62 -3.85 -5.02
N ALA A 84 -13.34 -4.34 -3.80
CA ALA A 84 -12.06 -4.13 -3.14
C ALA A 84 -10.86 -4.67 -3.96
N ASP A 85 -10.96 -5.91 -4.47
CA ASP A 85 -9.93 -6.47 -5.36
C ASP A 85 -9.77 -5.65 -6.64
N ARG A 86 -10.87 -5.21 -7.25
CA ARG A 86 -10.85 -4.37 -8.44
C ARG A 86 -10.14 -3.03 -8.18
N GLN A 87 -10.44 -2.36 -7.08
CA GLN A 87 -9.80 -1.08 -6.74
C GLN A 87 -8.31 -1.26 -6.50
N LEU A 88 -7.91 -2.26 -5.71
CA LEU A 88 -6.50 -2.56 -5.46
C LEU A 88 -5.77 -2.99 -6.73
N GLY A 89 -6.42 -3.72 -7.63
CA GLY A 89 -5.90 -4.05 -8.96
C GLY A 89 -5.66 -2.81 -9.83
N ILE A 90 -6.50 -1.78 -9.73
CA ILE A 90 -6.27 -0.49 -10.40
C ILE A 90 -5.04 0.22 -9.80
N VAL A 91 -4.91 0.26 -8.47
CA VAL A 91 -3.73 0.83 -7.81
C VAL A 91 -2.47 0.12 -8.24
N GLU A 92 -2.46 -1.22 -8.22
CA GLU A 92 -1.37 -2.07 -8.68
C GLU A 92 -0.98 -1.77 -10.14
N ALA A 93 -1.97 -1.68 -11.04
CA ALA A 93 -1.74 -1.37 -12.45
C ALA A 93 -1.14 0.04 -12.66
N ARG A 94 -1.51 1.01 -11.84
CA ARG A 94 -0.95 2.36 -11.90
C ARG A 94 0.46 2.42 -11.31
N THR A 95 0.71 1.76 -10.19
CA THR A 95 2.05 1.71 -9.58
C THR A 95 3.05 0.97 -10.46
N ILE A 96 2.67 -0.15 -11.10
CA ILE A 96 3.56 -0.85 -12.04
C ILE A 96 3.87 0.00 -13.27
N THR A 97 2.90 0.77 -13.77
CA THR A 97 3.13 1.68 -14.90
C THR A 97 4.17 2.73 -14.54
N THR A 98 4.03 3.35 -13.36
CA THR A 98 5.00 4.32 -12.84
C THR A 98 6.39 3.69 -12.64
N ALA A 99 6.47 2.49 -12.06
CA ALA A 99 7.74 1.77 -11.88
C ALA A 99 8.41 1.43 -13.22
N ARG A 100 7.63 1.03 -14.24
CA ARG A 100 8.16 0.75 -15.59
C ARG A 100 8.68 2.01 -16.27
N LEU A 101 7.98 3.14 -16.15
CA LEU A 101 8.42 4.42 -16.69
C LEU A 101 9.72 4.90 -16.03
N ALA A 102 9.78 4.84 -14.70
CA ALA A 102 10.99 5.14 -13.93
C ALA A 102 12.17 4.28 -14.38
N ARG A 103 11.98 2.95 -14.44
CA ARG A 103 13.03 1.99 -14.84
C ARG A 103 13.56 2.24 -16.25
N ARG A 104 12.72 2.72 -17.17
CA ARG A 104 13.10 3.03 -18.55
C ARG A 104 13.78 4.40 -18.69
N GLY A 105 13.93 5.15 -17.61
CA GLY A 105 14.48 6.51 -17.67
C GLY A 105 13.57 7.49 -18.41
N ALA A 106 12.24 7.29 -18.34
CA ALA A 106 11.29 8.22 -18.93
C ALA A 106 11.45 9.65 -18.37
N PRO A 107 11.01 10.69 -19.09
CA PRO A 107 11.09 12.07 -18.60
C PRO A 107 10.44 12.22 -17.23
N ARG A 108 11.06 12.99 -16.31
CA ARG A 108 10.59 13.16 -14.93
C ARG A 108 9.13 13.61 -14.86
N ALA A 109 8.74 14.57 -15.71
CA ALA A 109 7.35 15.02 -15.83
C ALA A 109 6.37 13.90 -16.22
N THR A 110 6.79 12.92 -17.01
CA THR A 110 5.97 11.76 -17.37
C THR A 110 5.83 10.78 -16.20
N VAL A 111 6.92 10.53 -15.45
CA VAL A 111 6.86 9.70 -14.25
C VAL A 111 6.01 10.36 -13.16
N TYR A 112 6.15 11.68 -12.97
CA TYR A 112 5.34 12.47 -12.04
C TYR A 112 3.85 12.43 -12.37
N ARG A 113 3.46 12.62 -13.64
CA ARG A 113 2.05 12.50 -14.04
C ARG A 113 1.50 11.09 -13.80
N SER A 114 2.31 10.06 -14.06
CA SER A 114 1.95 8.67 -13.77
C SER A 114 1.81 8.41 -12.27
N SER A 115 2.70 8.95 -11.44
CA SER A 115 2.62 8.80 -9.98
C SER A 115 1.41 9.54 -9.41
N LYS A 116 1.06 10.72 -9.93
CA LYS A 116 -0.20 11.40 -9.58
C LYS A 116 -1.45 10.63 -9.96
N ALA A 117 -1.45 9.94 -11.10
CA ALA A 117 -2.55 9.04 -11.44
C ALA A 117 -2.64 7.84 -10.48
N ALA A 118 -1.50 7.32 -9.99
CA ALA A 118 -1.47 6.29 -8.96
C ALA A 118 -1.96 6.81 -7.60
N GLU A 119 -1.61 8.03 -7.20
CA GLU A 119 -2.15 8.69 -6.00
C GLU A 119 -3.67 8.82 -6.09
N ALA A 120 -4.21 9.33 -7.20
CA ALA A 120 -5.64 9.48 -7.37
C ALA A 120 -6.38 8.13 -7.32
N ALA A 121 -5.82 7.09 -7.95
CA ALA A 121 -6.36 5.73 -7.86
C ALA A 121 -6.33 5.20 -6.42
N PHE A 122 -5.25 5.44 -5.68
CA PHE A 122 -5.13 5.05 -4.28
C PHE A 122 -6.17 5.77 -3.40
N THR A 123 -6.34 7.09 -3.55
CA THR A 123 -7.35 7.84 -2.79
C THR A 123 -8.75 7.28 -3.04
N ASN A 124 -9.10 7.00 -4.29
CA ASN A 124 -10.39 6.39 -4.64
C ASN A 124 -10.55 4.99 -4.01
N ALA A 125 -9.49 4.18 -4.04
CA ALA A 125 -9.48 2.87 -3.41
C ALA A 125 -9.63 2.96 -1.88
N GLN A 126 -8.96 3.91 -1.24
CA GLN A 126 -9.04 4.14 0.21
C GLN A 126 -10.44 4.59 0.63
N THR A 127 -11.04 5.55 -0.09
CA THR A 127 -12.43 5.98 0.18
C THR A 127 -13.39 4.81 0.07
N LYS A 128 -13.29 4.00 -0.99
CA LYS A 128 -14.15 2.82 -1.17
C LYS A 128 -13.89 1.74 -0.12
N ALA A 129 -12.64 1.55 0.31
CA ALA A 129 -12.30 0.61 1.37
C ALA A 129 -12.93 1.03 2.71
N LEU A 130 -12.88 2.32 3.06
CA LEU A 130 -13.55 2.84 4.25
C LEU A 130 -15.06 2.64 4.19
N THR A 131 -15.71 2.99 3.07
CA THR A 131 -17.15 2.72 2.89
C THR A 131 -17.48 1.23 2.96
N THR A 132 -16.61 0.37 2.41
CA THR A 132 -16.78 -1.09 2.50
C THR A 132 -16.69 -1.57 3.95
N ILE A 133 -15.76 -1.02 4.74
CA ILE A 133 -15.65 -1.34 6.17
C ILE A 133 -16.91 -0.93 6.92
N ASP A 134 -17.42 0.28 6.67
CA ASP A 134 -18.66 0.78 7.28
C ASP A 134 -19.87 -0.09 6.92
N GLU A 135 -19.88 -0.72 5.73
CA GLU A 135 -20.93 -1.66 5.31
C GLU A 135 -20.74 -3.08 5.86
N VAL A 136 -19.50 -3.57 5.93
CA VAL A 136 -19.20 -4.94 6.39
C VAL A 136 -19.34 -5.07 7.91
N GLN A 137 -18.98 -4.03 8.66
CA GLN A 137 -19.03 -4.06 10.12
C GLN A 137 -20.41 -4.38 10.69
N PRO A 138 -21.54 -3.79 10.25
CA PRO A 138 -22.88 -4.16 10.74
C PRO A 138 -23.33 -5.55 10.27
N LEU A 139 -22.92 -5.98 9.06
CA LEU A 139 -23.24 -7.31 8.54
C LEU A 139 -22.59 -8.40 9.40
N LEU A 140 -21.30 -8.20 9.75
CA LEU A 140 -20.56 -9.14 10.58
C LEU A 140 -20.95 -9.05 12.07
N SER A 141 -21.13 -7.85 12.63
CA SER A 141 -21.41 -7.68 14.06
C SER A 141 -22.74 -8.33 14.50
N SER A 142 -23.72 -8.44 13.61
CA SER A 142 -24.97 -9.13 13.89
C SER A 142 -24.87 -10.67 13.89
N LYS A 143 -23.76 -11.24 13.38
CA LYS A 143 -23.58 -12.68 13.12
C LYS A 143 -22.34 -13.29 13.78
N LEU A 144 -21.46 -12.44 14.33
CA LEU A 144 -20.23 -12.83 15.03
C LEU A 144 -20.42 -12.79 16.55
N GLY A 145 -19.81 -13.72 17.25
CA GLY A 145 -19.61 -13.61 18.70
C GLY A 145 -18.65 -12.46 19.03
N PHE A 146 -18.70 -11.96 20.28
CA PHE A 146 -17.92 -10.79 20.72
C PHE A 146 -16.42 -10.89 20.40
N LEU A 147 -15.79 -12.05 20.64
CA LEU A 147 -14.36 -12.26 20.38
C LEU A 147 -14.03 -12.34 18.88
N GLU A 148 -14.94 -12.92 18.07
CA GLU A 148 -14.81 -12.98 16.61
C GLU A 148 -14.93 -11.58 16.00
N ALA A 149 -15.86 -10.76 16.51
CA ALA A 149 -16.01 -9.36 16.11
C ALA A 149 -14.78 -8.51 16.49
N LEU A 150 -14.18 -8.76 17.67
CA LEU A 150 -12.97 -8.08 18.11
C LEU A 150 -11.77 -8.44 17.22
N SER A 151 -11.60 -9.72 16.88
CA SER A 151 -10.58 -10.18 15.93
C SER A 151 -10.79 -9.56 14.56
N ALA A 152 -12.03 -9.53 14.08
CA ALA A 152 -12.35 -8.98 12.77
C ALA A 152 -12.02 -7.48 12.68
N LYS A 153 -12.27 -6.74 13.77
CA LYS A 153 -11.86 -5.34 13.88
C LYS A 153 -10.34 -5.18 13.86
N GLY A 154 -9.61 -5.99 14.61
CA GLY A 154 -8.14 -5.96 14.62
C GLY A 154 -7.53 -6.20 13.25
N ASP A 155 -8.08 -7.14 12.48
CA ASP A 155 -7.67 -7.41 11.11
C ASP A 155 -7.95 -6.21 10.17
N LEU A 156 -9.10 -5.56 10.32
CA LEU A 156 -9.46 -4.36 9.55
C LEU A 156 -8.55 -3.18 9.87
N ASP A 157 -8.27 -2.91 11.15
CA ASP A 157 -7.34 -1.87 11.59
C ASP A 157 -5.93 -2.12 11.02
N ALA A 158 -5.48 -3.38 11.01
CA ALA A 158 -4.20 -3.75 10.40
C ALA A 158 -4.16 -3.51 8.88
N GLN A 159 -5.26 -3.75 8.16
CA GLN A 159 -5.34 -3.40 6.73
C GLN A 159 -5.34 -1.88 6.54
N LEU A 160 -6.05 -1.10 7.34
CA LEU A 160 -6.06 0.37 7.26
C LEU A 160 -4.65 0.95 7.46
N TYR A 161 -3.91 0.45 8.45
CA TYR A 161 -2.51 0.83 8.64
C TYR A 161 -1.64 0.54 7.40
N ARG A 162 -1.85 -0.61 6.75
CA ARG A 162 -1.14 -0.95 5.51
C ARG A 162 -1.54 -0.08 4.32
N TYR A 163 -2.82 0.31 4.24
CA TYR A 163 -3.28 1.31 3.26
C TYR A 163 -2.54 2.64 3.45
N ASP A 164 -2.46 3.14 4.68
CA ASP A 164 -1.75 4.40 4.97
C ASP A 164 -0.27 4.34 4.60
N ALA A 165 0.39 3.22 4.91
CA ALA A 165 1.77 2.97 4.52
C ALA A 165 1.95 2.98 2.98
N LEU A 166 1.05 2.34 2.24
CA LEU A 166 1.05 2.38 0.77
C LEU A 166 0.84 3.81 0.25
N GLY A 167 -0.10 4.56 0.84
CA GLY A 167 -0.35 5.95 0.48
C GLY A 167 0.88 6.85 0.69
N ALA A 168 1.63 6.64 1.78
CA ALA A 168 2.90 7.33 2.01
C ALA A 168 3.94 6.99 0.94
N GLN A 169 4.07 5.72 0.55
CA GLN A 169 5.01 5.31 -0.49
C GLN A 169 4.66 5.89 -1.86
N ILE A 170 3.38 5.86 -2.27
CA ILE A 170 2.94 6.42 -3.55
C ILE A 170 3.20 7.93 -3.59
N ARG A 171 2.95 8.66 -2.50
CA ARG A 171 3.28 10.09 -2.39
C ARG A 171 4.79 10.36 -2.46
N ALA A 172 5.60 9.50 -1.85
CA ALA A 172 7.06 9.58 -1.93
C ALA A 172 7.56 9.41 -3.38
N VAL A 173 6.89 8.59 -4.20
CA VAL A 173 7.19 8.51 -5.65
C VAL A 173 7.02 9.88 -6.28
N SER A 174 5.86 10.53 -6.14
CA SER A 174 5.64 11.83 -6.76
C SER A 174 6.63 12.88 -6.28
N ALA A 175 6.92 12.94 -4.98
CA ALA A 175 7.92 13.84 -4.41
C ALA A 175 9.30 13.64 -5.04
N ALA A 176 9.68 12.40 -5.36
CA ALA A 176 10.96 12.09 -6.02
C ALA A 176 11.05 12.58 -7.47
N TYR A 177 9.94 13.00 -8.10
CA TYR A 177 9.88 13.49 -9.49
C TYR A 177 9.31 14.92 -9.63
N THR A 178 9.08 15.64 -8.53
CA THR A 178 8.72 17.06 -8.55
C THR A 178 9.97 17.90 -8.81
N SER A 179 10.25 18.20 -10.08
CA SER A 179 11.31 19.12 -10.52
C SER A 179 10.91 19.73 -11.85
#